data_AF-A0A7V2H8P5-F1
#
_entry.id   AF-A0A7V2H8P5-F1
#
_cell.length_a   1.000
_cell.length_b   1.000
_cell.length_c   1.000
_cell.angle_alpha   90.00
_cell.angle_beta   90.00
_cell.angle_gamma   90.00
#
_symmetry.space_group_name_H-M   'P 1'
#
loop_
_entity.id
_entity.type
_entity.pdbx_description
1 polymer ?
#
loop_
_entity_poly.entity_id
_entity_poly.type
_entity_poly.pdbx_seq_one_letter_code
_entity_poly.pdbx_strand_id
1 'polypeptide(L)'
;MSSVRTGSESGVWRVGFQPCRDHQRAGILRIFSILVLLSMPAGCERRSVEAPAEQVARGWELYRFGDFAPAAKAFESAIAGSQRGSEPWLAATYGLACTFNHRRPGEDRVRAAALYESVIAAAPEHDLSAWSLLALARMKHLAPVDVEPDLEAARAAYQRVIERFPRHLAGEEALVYLQSTFLANRDPAEASRALTALQAFLRDRPQTKFASAAWGLIAACHEICDEPDERLAAEIKALETREPDPTNPFHDNATAYWRIATIAEIDCGDFATARKYYNLFIAEYPNEARTFPTMQALERMDKLEATLRAEGRAR
;
A
#
# COMPACT_ATOMS: atom_id res chain seq x y z
N MET A 1 -33.15 -15.30 -40.92
CA MET A 1 -32.47 -14.72 -42.11
C MET A 1 -32.43 -13.20 -41.94
N SER A 2 -31.29 -12.59 -42.27
CA SER A 2 -30.96 -11.14 -42.24
C SER A 2 -30.71 -10.56 -40.84
N SER A 3 -29.47 -10.53 -40.32
CA SER A 3 -28.28 -9.72 -40.70
C SER A 3 -28.53 -8.21 -40.65
N VAL A 4 -28.23 -7.58 -39.51
CA VAL A 4 -27.98 -6.12 -39.41
C VAL A 4 -26.54 -5.93 -38.94
N ARG A 5 -25.77 -5.22 -39.77
CA ARG A 5 -24.33 -4.97 -39.62
C ARG A 5 -24.06 -3.84 -38.64
N THR A 6 -22.97 -4.04 -37.92
CA THR A 6 -22.17 -3.11 -37.13
C THR A 6 -21.54 -2.00 -37.99
N GLY A 7 -21.50 -0.77 -37.48
CA GLY A 7 -20.64 0.30 -37.98
C GLY A 7 -19.95 0.98 -36.80
N SER A 8 -18.68 0.65 -36.60
CA SER A 8 -17.76 1.26 -35.63
C SER A 8 -16.90 2.31 -36.35
N GLU A 9 -16.91 3.55 -35.87
CA GLU A 9 -15.92 4.56 -36.23
C GLU A 9 -15.12 4.93 -34.98
N SER A 10 -13.92 4.33 -34.87
CA SER A 10 -12.92 4.68 -33.88
C SER A 10 -12.02 5.81 -34.42
N GLY A 11 -12.21 7.01 -33.88
CA GLY A 11 -11.34 8.16 -34.10
C GLY A 11 -9.99 7.96 -33.40
N VAL A 12 -8.96 7.67 -34.20
CA VAL A 12 -7.56 7.56 -33.76
C VAL A 12 -6.94 8.95 -33.71
N TRP A 13 -6.73 9.48 -32.51
CA TRP A 13 -5.88 10.66 -32.29
C TRP A 13 -4.41 10.23 -32.35
N ARG A 14 -3.75 10.49 -33.49
CA ARG A 14 -2.28 10.41 -33.60
C ARG A 14 -1.66 11.70 -33.09
N VAL A 15 -1.10 11.66 -31.90
CA VAL A 15 -0.21 12.73 -31.40
C VAL A 15 1.18 12.48 -31.99
N GLY A 16 1.59 13.32 -32.94
CA GLY A 16 2.90 13.27 -33.56
C GLY A 16 3.98 13.73 -32.58
N PHE A 17 4.90 12.83 -32.23
CA PHE A 17 6.15 13.18 -31.56
C PHE A 17 7.16 13.66 -32.61
N GLN A 18 7.60 14.90 -32.47
CA GLN A 18 8.58 15.55 -33.33
C GLN A 18 9.96 15.45 -32.65
N PRO A 19 10.98 14.80 -33.27
CA PRO A 19 12.31 14.72 -32.67
C PRO A 19 13.06 16.05 -32.78
N CYS A 20 13.55 16.54 -31.64
CA CYS A 20 14.46 17.69 -31.57
C CYS A 20 15.81 17.33 -32.21
N ARG A 21 16.16 18.04 -33.28
CA ARG A 21 17.45 17.94 -33.98
C ARG A 21 18.57 18.62 -33.21
N ASP A 22 19.69 17.93 -33.20
CA ASP A 22 21.09 18.35 -33.11
C ASP A 22 21.38 19.85 -33.26
N HIS A 23 22.09 20.40 -32.28
CA HIS A 23 23.01 21.51 -32.48
C HIS A 23 24.43 21.12 -32.07
N GLN A 24 25.23 20.85 -33.10
CA GLN A 24 26.69 20.96 -33.10
C GLN A 24 27.10 22.34 -32.57
N ARG A 25 28.02 22.37 -31.60
CA ARG A 25 29.03 23.42 -31.52
C ARG A 25 30.39 22.81 -31.16
N ALA A 26 31.26 22.83 -32.16
CA ALA A 26 32.69 22.70 -32.03
C ALA A 26 33.31 23.97 -31.43
N GLY A 27 34.37 23.81 -30.64
CA GLY A 27 35.29 24.85 -30.16
C GLY A 27 36.34 24.19 -29.27
N ILE A 28 37.47 23.73 -29.80
CA ILE A 28 38.74 24.48 -29.97
C ILE A 28 39.32 24.98 -28.63
N LEU A 29 40.33 24.23 -28.16
CA LEU A 29 41.64 24.71 -27.68
C LEU A 29 41.71 25.45 -26.31
N ARG A 30 42.42 24.87 -25.34
CA ARG A 30 43.80 25.30 -24.98
C ARG A 30 44.38 24.53 -23.80
N ILE A 31 45.59 24.06 -24.04
CA ILE A 31 46.63 23.58 -23.13
C ILE A 31 46.89 24.63 -22.04
N PHE A 32 46.90 24.22 -20.78
CA PHE A 32 47.82 24.76 -19.77
C PHE A 32 48.16 23.67 -18.75
N SER A 33 49.31 23.05 -18.99
CA SER A 33 50.04 22.22 -18.03
C SER A 33 50.58 23.12 -16.91
N ILE A 34 50.02 23.01 -15.71
CA ILE A 34 50.67 23.45 -14.48
C ILE A 34 50.84 22.22 -13.59
N LEU A 35 52.07 21.73 -13.61
CA LEU A 35 52.58 20.60 -12.86
C LEU A 35 52.86 21.06 -11.42
N VAL A 36 51.87 20.95 -10.53
CA VAL A 36 52.08 21.11 -9.09
C VAL A 36 52.25 19.71 -8.48
N LEU A 37 53.52 19.31 -8.38
CA LEU A 37 54.00 18.21 -7.55
C LEU A 37 53.80 18.58 -6.07
N LEU A 38 52.56 18.43 -5.57
CA LEU A 38 52.29 18.41 -4.14
C LEU A 38 52.21 16.95 -3.70
N SER A 39 53.29 16.50 -3.09
CA SER A 39 53.48 15.21 -2.44
C SER A 39 52.52 15.09 -1.25
N MET A 40 51.25 14.79 -1.52
CA MET A 40 50.33 14.38 -0.46
C MET A 40 50.72 12.97 -0.02
N PRO A 41 51.07 12.75 1.26
CA PRO A 41 51.26 11.40 1.76
C PRO A 41 49.94 10.67 1.58
N ALA A 42 49.93 9.64 0.74
CA ALA A 42 48.84 8.69 0.63
C ALA A 42 48.77 7.94 1.98
N GLY A 43 48.13 8.58 2.97
CA GLY A 43 47.64 7.90 4.14
C GLY A 43 46.62 6.89 3.64
N CYS A 44 47.06 5.64 3.48
CA CYS A 44 46.18 4.48 3.47
C CYS A 44 45.50 4.43 4.84
N GLU A 45 44.53 5.31 5.04
CA GLU A 45 43.58 5.21 6.12
C GLU A 45 42.88 3.88 5.91
N ARG A 46 43.26 2.88 6.71
CA ARG A 46 42.57 1.59 6.77
C ARG A 46 41.15 1.93 7.16
N ARG A 47 40.27 2.04 6.17
CA ARG A 47 38.84 2.14 6.38
C ARG A 47 38.48 0.91 7.20
N SER A 48 38.19 1.11 8.48
CA SER A 48 37.76 0.03 9.36
C SER A 48 36.56 -0.62 8.69
N VAL A 49 36.61 -1.93 8.50
CA VAL A 49 35.45 -2.68 8.04
C VAL A 49 34.36 -2.46 9.09
N GLU A 50 33.32 -1.72 8.73
CA GLU A 50 32.18 -1.46 9.62
C GLU A 50 31.58 -2.79 10.09
N ALA A 51 31.08 -2.82 11.32
CA ALA A 51 30.49 -4.03 11.86
C ALA A 51 29.24 -4.43 11.06
N PRO A 52 28.91 -5.73 10.91
CA PRO A 52 27.75 -6.14 10.13
C PRO A 52 26.43 -5.49 10.56
N ALA A 53 26.23 -5.25 11.87
CA ALA A 53 25.05 -4.56 12.38
C ALA A 53 24.96 -3.09 11.91
N GLU A 54 26.08 -2.39 11.80
CA GLU A 54 26.13 -1.02 11.26
C GLU A 54 25.78 -1.01 9.78
N GLN A 55 26.27 -1.99 9.02
CA GLN A 55 25.91 -2.18 7.62
C GLN A 55 24.41 -2.47 7.43
N VAL A 56 23.79 -3.25 8.32
CA VAL A 56 22.33 -3.46 8.32
C VAL A 56 21.59 -2.14 8.55
N ALA A 57 21.97 -1.37 9.57
CA ALA A 57 21.34 -0.08 9.87
C ALA A 57 21.46 0.89 8.69
N ARG A 58 22.65 0.95 8.07
CA ARG A 58 22.90 1.77 6.89
C ARG A 58 22.08 1.31 5.68
N GLY A 59 21.95 -0.01 5.47
CA GLY A 59 21.12 -0.57 4.41
C GLY A 59 19.65 -0.14 4.52
N TRP A 60 19.08 -0.18 5.72
CA TRP A 60 17.70 0.27 5.96
C TRP A 60 17.52 1.77 5.81
N GLU A 61 18.49 2.57 6.23
CA GLU A 61 18.48 4.01 5.99
C GLU A 61 18.45 4.33 4.49
N LEU A 62 19.36 3.74 3.72
CA LEU A 62 19.43 3.91 2.27
C LEU A 62 18.15 3.41 1.58
N TYR A 63 17.60 2.27 2.02
CA TYR A 63 16.33 1.74 1.52
C TYR A 63 15.18 2.75 1.71
N ARG A 64 15.07 3.35 2.90
CA ARG A 64 14.04 4.37 3.20
C ARG A 64 14.15 5.62 2.33
N PHE A 65 15.36 6.00 1.93
CA PHE A 65 15.60 7.11 1.01
C PHE A 65 15.42 6.75 -0.47
N GLY A 66 15.14 5.47 -0.80
CA GLY A 66 15.05 5.00 -2.18
C GLY A 66 16.42 4.79 -2.85
N ASP A 67 17.52 4.87 -2.11
CA ASP A 67 18.89 4.62 -2.58
C ASP A 67 19.20 3.13 -2.58
N PHE A 68 18.44 2.39 -3.37
CA PHE A 68 18.40 0.95 -3.27
C PHE A 68 19.65 0.22 -3.76
N ALA A 69 20.38 0.74 -4.74
CA ALA A 69 21.63 0.12 -5.19
C ALA A 69 22.72 0.21 -4.10
N PRO A 70 22.92 1.39 -3.46
CA PRO A 70 23.68 1.48 -2.23
C PRO A 70 23.15 0.60 -1.09
N ALA A 71 21.83 0.54 -0.89
CA ALA A 71 21.23 -0.32 0.15
C ALA A 71 21.59 -1.80 -0.05
N ALA A 72 21.47 -2.30 -1.29
CA ALA A 72 21.84 -3.67 -1.64
C ALA A 72 23.30 -3.97 -1.30
N LYS A 73 24.23 -3.06 -1.63
CA LYS A 73 25.66 -3.22 -1.30
C LYS A 73 25.91 -3.29 0.21
N ALA A 74 25.23 -2.45 0.99
CA ALA A 74 25.36 -2.47 2.45
C ALA A 74 24.87 -3.81 3.03
N PHE A 75 23.70 -4.29 2.59
CA PHE A 75 23.19 -5.60 3.02
C PHE A 75 24.08 -6.75 2.56
N GLU A 76 24.58 -6.76 1.32
CA GLU A 76 25.53 -7.77 0.84
C GLU A 76 26.81 -7.80 1.69
N SER A 77 27.33 -6.62 2.08
CA SER A 77 28.49 -6.54 2.97
C SER A 77 28.18 -7.08 4.37
N ALA A 78 27.00 -6.79 4.92
CA ALA A 78 26.58 -7.34 6.21
C ALA A 78 26.46 -8.87 6.17
N ILE A 79 25.89 -9.42 5.09
CA ILE A 79 25.77 -10.87 4.87
C ILE A 79 27.16 -11.53 4.83
N ALA A 80 28.10 -10.96 4.07
CA ALA A 80 29.45 -11.51 3.92
C ALA A 80 30.24 -11.50 5.24
N GLY A 81 29.97 -10.54 6.13
CA GLY A 81 30.62 -10.42 7.44
C GLY A 81 29.92 -11.18 8.58
N SER A 82 28.83 -11.90 8.31
CA SER A 82 27.99 -12.51 9.36
C SER A 82 27.88 -14.02 9.22
N GLN A 83 27.73 -14.72 10.35
CA GLN A 83 27.39 -16.15 10.35
C GLN A 83 25.94 -16.35 9.89
N ARG A 84 25.70 -17.33 9.00
CA ARG A 84 24.35 -17.68 8.56
C ARG A 84 23.44 -18.00 9.75
N GLY A 85 22.25 -17.42 9.78
CA GLY A 85 21.27 -17.57 10.87
C GLY A 85 21.49 -16.65 12.07
N SER A 86 22.58 -15.86 12.11
CA SER A 86 22.73 -14.79 13.10
C SER A 86 21.80 -13.60 12.82
N GLU A 87 21.52 -12.79 13.83
CA GLU A 87 20.62 -11.62 13.71
C GLU A 87 21.02 -10.67 12.57
N PRO A 88 22.29 -10.22 12.44
CA PRO A 88 22.68 -9.33 11.34
C PRO A 88 22.55 -10.02 9.97
N TRP A 89 22.80 -11.33 9.90
CA TRP A 89 22.64 -12.09 8.66
C TRP A 89 21.16 -12.17 8.25
N LEU A 90 20.25 -12.49 9.18
CA LEU A 90 18.81 -12.57 8.92
C LEU A 90 18.27 -11.22 8.48
N ALA A 91 18.58 -10.16 9.22
CA ALA A 91 18.13 -8.80 8.93
C ALA A 91 18.67 -8.28 7.58
N ALA A 92 19.95 -8.51 7.28
CA ALA A 92 20.54 -8.12 6.01
C ALA A 92 19.95 -8.90 4.82
N THR A 93 19.76 -10.22 4.98
CA THR A 93 19.19 -11.08 3.93
C THR A 93 17.75 -10.70 3.63
N TYR A 94 16.95 -10.43 4.66
CA TYR A 94 15.59 -9.91 4.51
C TYR A 94 15.58 -8.52 3.84
N GLY A 95 16.42 -7.58 4.29
CA GLY A 95 16.51 -6.24 3.69
C GLY A 95 16.96 -6.26 2.22
N LEU A 96 17.89 -7.15 1.87
CA LEU A 96 18.31 -7.36 0.48
C LEU A 96 17.15 -7.94 -0.37
N ALA A 97 16.38 -8.88 0.18
CA ALA A 97 15.19 -9.40 -0.47
C ALA A 97 14.14 -8.30 -0.72
N CYS A 98 13.87 -7.45 0.27
CA CYS A 98 12.99 -6.29 0.12
C CYS A 98 13.49 -5.32 -0.96
N THR A 99 14.81 -5.15 -1.08
CA THR A 99 15.44 -4.29 -2.08
C THR A 99 15.20 -4.80 -3.50
N PHE A 100 15.33 -6.11 -3.73
CA PHE A 100 15.09 -6.72 -5.04
C PHE A 100 13.61 -6.92 -5.37
N ASN A 101 12.74 -7.01 -4.37
CA ASN A 101 11.29 -7.15 -4.55
C ASN A 101 10.56 -5.82 -4.81
N HIS A 102 11.21 -4.68 -4.57
CA HIS A 102 10.58 -3.37 -4.76
C HIS A 102 10.38 -3.07 -6.25
N ARG A 103 9.17 -2.66 -6.65
CA ARG A 103 8.80 -2.43 -8.06
C ARG A 103 9.49 -1.19 -8.64
N ARG A 104 10.56 -1.40 -9.40
CA ARG A 104 11.39 -0.35 -10.03
C ARG A 104 12.34 -0.94 -11.08
N PRO A 105 13.01 -0.12 -11.91
CA PRO A 105 14.08 -0.60 -12.78
C PRO A 105 15.17 -1.33 -11.97
N GLY A 106 15.51 -2.55 -12.40
CA GLY A 106 16.48 -3.41 -11.71
C GLY A 106 15.90 -4.26 -10.58
N GLU A 107 14.57 -4.42 -10.49
CA GLU A 107 13.96 -5.46 -9.66
C GLU A 107 14.44 -6.86 -10.09
N ASP A 108 14.57 -7.76 -9.12
CA ASP A 108 14.92 -9.17 -9.36
C ASP A 108 14.09 -10.05 -8.42
N ARG A 109 12.87 -10.35 -8.86
CA ARG A 109 11.88 -11.09 -8.07
C ARG A 109 12.31 -12.52 -7.79
N VAL A 110 13.06 -13.14 -8.70
CA VAL A 110 13.56 -14.51 -8.51
C VAL A 110 14.60 -14.53 -7.39
N ARG A 111 15.55 -13.59 -7.43
CA ARG A 111 16.54 -13.44 -6.37
C ARG A 111 15.91 -13.06 -5.04
N ALA A 112 14.93 -12.16 -5.04
CA ALA A 112 14.21 -11.79 -3.82
C ALA A 112 13.52 -13.00 -3.17
N ALA A 113 12.84 -13.84 -3.95
CA ALA A 113 12.18 -15.04 -3.45
C ALA A 113 13.18 -16.00 -2.79
N ALA A 114 14.31 -16.28 -3.47
CA ALA A 114 15.36 -17.15 -2.93
C ALA A 114 15.95 -16.61 -1.61
N LEU A 115 16.10 -15.30 -1.48
CA LEU A 115 16.57 -14.67 -0.24
C LEU A 115 15.56 -14.82 0.91
N TYR A 116 14.27 -14.58 0.67
CA TYR A 116 13.21 -14.84 1.67
C TYR A 116 13.18 -16.31 2.11
N GLU A 117 13.26 -17.25 1.17
CA GLU A 117 13.34 -18.69 1.45
C GLU A 117 14.57 -19.03 2.29
N SER A 118 15.70 -18.35 2.06
CA SER A 118 16.92 -18.57 2.83
C SER A 118 16.82 -18.09 4.28
N VAL A 119 16.07 -17.02 4.55
CA VAL A 119 15.73 -16.55 5.91
C VAL A 119 14.89 -17.60 6.63
N ILE A 120 13.81 -18.07 5.98
CA ILE A 120 12.90 -19.09 6.52
C ILE A 120 13.67 -20.38 6.85
N ALA A 121 14.53 -20.84 5.94
CA ALA A 121 15.30 -22.07 6.15
C ALA A 121 16.34 -21.95 7.27
N ALA A 122 16.94 -20.77 7.45
CA ALA A 122 17.97 -20.56 8.47
C ALA A 122 17.40 -20.41 9.87
N ALA A 123 16.22 -19.81 10.02
CA ALA A 123 15.58 -19.59 11.33
C ALA A 123 14.05 -19.68 11.25
N PRO A 124 13.46 -20.89 11.14
CA PRO A 124 12.03 -21.07 10.83
C PRO A 124 11.03 -20.47 11.83
N GLU A 125 11.45 -20.25 13.08
CA GLU A 125 10.62 -19.68 14.16
C GLU A 125 10.91 -18.19 14.41
N HIS A 126 11.81 -17.57 13.63
CA HIS A 126 12.17 -16.17 13.79
C HIS A 126 11.09 -15.23 13.23
N ASP A 127 10.97 -14.03 13.80
CA ASP A 127 10.02 -12.98 13.37
C ASP A 127 10.16 -12.67 11.86
N LEU A 128 11.40 -12.50 11.39
CA LEU A 128 11.70 -12.28 9.97
C LEU A 128 11.30 -13.45 9.05
N SER A 129 11.13 -14.66 9.56
CA SER A 129 10.63 -15.79 8.77
C SER A 129 9.13 -15.66 8.52
N ALA A 130 8.36 -15.14 9.48
CA ALA A 130 6.95 -14.82 9.29
C ALA A 130 6.78 -13.70 8.25
N TRP A 131 7.58 -12.63 8.34
CA TRP A 131 7.57 -11.55 7.36
C TRP A 131 8.04 -11.99 5.97
N SER A 132 9.05 -12.86 5.90
CA SER A 132 9.53 -13.45 4.63
C SER A 132 8.45 -14.30 3.98
N LEU A 133 7.72 -15.10 4.76
CA LEU A 133 6.63 -15.94 4.24
C LEU A 133 5.45 -15.08 3.73
N LEU A 134 5.10 -14.01 4.45
CA LEU A 134 4.12 -13.03 3.97
C LEU A 134 4.57 -12.34 2.68
N ALA A 135 5.85 -11.93 2.59
CA ALA A 135 6.39 -11.32 1.38
C ALA A 135 6.28 -12.25 0.16
N LEU A 136 6.59 -13.54 0.32
CA LEU A 136 6.40 -14.56 -0.72
C LEU A 136 4.92 -14.71 -1.14
N ALA A 137 3.98 -14.65 -0.19
CA ALA A 137 2.55 -14.65 -0.52
C ALA A 137 2.14 -13.40 -1.30
N ARG A 138 2.61 -12.22 -0.89
CA ARG A 138 2.36 -10.96 -1.60
C ARG A 138 2.96 -10.93 -2.99
N MET A 139 4.10 -11.57 -3.21
CA MET A 139 4.67 -11.71 -4.55
C MET A 139 3.73 -12.48 -5.50
N LYS A 140 2.94 -13.44 -5.00
CA LYS A 140 1.93 -14.11 -5.84
C LYS A 140 0.71 -13.23 -6.12
N HIS A 141 0.32 -12.42 -5.14
CA HIS A 141 -0.80 -11.49 -5.26
C HIS A 141 -0.48 -10.30 -6.19
N LEU A 142 0.74 -9.79 -6.14
CA LEU A 142 1.21 -8.67 -6.95
C LEU A 142 1.84 -9.17 -8.26
N ALA A 143 0.98 -9.56 -9.20
CA ALA A 143 1.39 -9.92 -10.54
C ALA A 143 2.01 -8.73 -11.29
N PRO A 144 2.95 -8.96 -12.24
CA PRO A 144 3.46 -7.92 -13.14
C PRO A 144 2.35 -7.12 -13.83
N VAL A 145 2.69 -5.95 -14.34
CA VAL A 145 1.76 -5.21 -15.21
C VAL A 145 1.36 -6.11 -16.39
N ASP A 146 0.10 -6.06 -16.79
CA ASP A 146 -0.50 -6.87 -17.86
C ASP A 146 -0.63 -8.38 -17.58
N VAL A 147 -0.37 -8.82 -16.35
CA VAL A 147 -0.58 -10.22 -15.94
C VAL A 147 -1.65 -10.25 -14.85
N GLU A 148 -2.71 -11.01 -15.10
CA GLU A 148 -3.73 -11.26 -14.08
C GLU A 148 -3.12 -12.12 -12.95
N PRO A 149 -3.27 -11.72 -11.68
CA PRO A 149 -2.79 -12.54 -10.57
C PRO A 149 -3.56 -13.86 -10.46
N ASP A 150 -2.82 -14.94 -10.21
CA ASP A 150 -3.40 -16.21 -9.78
C ASP A 150 -3.87 -16.06 -8.32
N LEU A 151 -5.13 -15.65 -8.17
CA LEU A 151 -5.74 -15.43 -6.86
C LEU A 151 -5.85 -16.72 -6.05
N GLU A 152 -5.99 -17.89 -6.68
CA GLU A 152 -6.03 -19.16 -5.95
C GLU A 152 -4.67 -19.47 -5.32
N ALA A 153 -3.59 -19.33 -6.09
CA ALA A 153 -2.23 -19.49 -5.57
C ALA A 153 -1.88 -18.45 -4.50
N ALA A 154 -2.36 -17.21 -4.65
CA ALA A 154 -2.20 -16.17 -3.64
C ALA A 154 -2.96 -16.49 -2.34
N ARG A 155 -4.24 -16.89 -2.45
CA ARG A 155 -5.08 -17.31 -1.31
C ARG A 155 -4.44 -18.47 -0.55
N ALA A 156 -3.98 -19.50 -1.25
CA ALA A 156 -3.28 -20.62 -0.65
C ALA A 156 -1.97 -20.20 0.04
N ALA A 157 -1.26 -19.21 -0.48
CA ALA A 157 -0.05 -18.69 0.14
C ALA A 157 -0.33 -17.89 1.42
N TYR A 158 -1.35 -17.03 1.43
CA TYR A 158 -1.75 -16.33 2.66
C TYR A 158 -2.24 -17.30 3.72
N GLN A 159 -3.02 -18.31 3.34
CA GLN A 159 -3.51 -19.34 4.26
C GLN A 159 -2.35 -20.03 4.99
N ARG A 160 -1.25 -20.36 4.29
CA ARG A 160 -0.04 -20.91 4.92
C ARG A 160 0.61 -19.97 5.93
N VAL A 161 0.62 -18.65 5.67
CA VAL A 161 1.14 -17.66 6.63
C VAL A 161 0.29 -17.66 7.89
N ILE A 162 -1.04 -17.63 7.75
CA ILE A 162 -2.00 -17.62 8.86
C ILE A 162 -1.88 -18.88 9.71
N GLU A 163 -1.81 -20.05 9.08
CA GLU A 163 -1.69 -21.34 9.77
C GLU A 163 -0.36 -21.47 10.51
N ARG A 164 0.73 -21.00 9.90
CA ARG A 164 2.06 -21.10 10.48
C ARG A 164 2.28 -20.10 11.60
N PHE A 165 1.73 -18.89 11.48
CA PHE A 165 1.97 -17.79 12.41
C PHE A 165 0.65 -17.13 12.88
N PRO A 166 -0.28 -17.88 13.50
CA PRO A 166 -1.65 -17.43 13.76
C PRO A 166 -1.77 -16.28 14.76
N ARG A 167 -0.73 -16.00 15.57
CA ARG A 167 -0.71 -14.90 16.55
C ARG A 167 0.35 -13.84 16.26
N HIS A 168 0.95 -13.91 15.07
CA HIS A 168 1.98 -12.97 14.64
C HIS A 168 1.36 -11.88 13.77
N LEU A 169 1.92 -10.66 13.80
CA LEU A 169 1.42 -9.54 12.98
C LEU A 169 1.39 -9.89 11.48
N ALA A 170 2.42 -10.56 10.96
CA ALA A 170 2.42 -11.07 9.58
C ALA A 170 1.25 -12.03 9.26
N GLY A 171 0.80 -12.84 10.23
CA GLY A 171 -0.36 -13.72 10.06
C GLY A 171 -1.68 -12.94 10.08
N GLU A 172 -1.77 -11.90 10.91
CA GLU A 172 -2.92 -11.00 10.93
C GLU A 172 -3.02 -10.19 9.62
N GLU A 173 -1.89 -9.65 9.13
CA GLU A 173 -1.83 -8.96 7.84
C GLU A 173 -2.15 -9.90 6.67
N ALA A 174 -1.67 -11.15 6.72
CA ALA A 174 -2.04 -12.18 5.74
C ALA A 174 -3.54 -12.45 5.70
N LEU A 175 -4.22 -12.45 6.86
CA LEU A 175 -5.67 -12.60 6.93
C LEU A 175 -6.37 -11.44 6.23
N VAL A 176 -5.96 -10.20 6.48
CA VAL A 176 -6.54 -9.02 5.81
C VAL A 176 -6.37 -9.11 4.30
N TYR A 177 -5.16 -9.44 3.82
CA TYR A 177 -4.94 -9.61 2.38
C TYR A 177 -5.73 -10.77 1.79
N LEU A 178 -5.79 -11.92 2.48
CA LEU A 178 -6.61 -13.06 2.07
C LEU A 178 -8.06 -12.62 1.85
N GLN A 179 -8.65 -11.91 2.82
CA GLN A 179 -10.03 -11.43 2.72
C GLN A 179 -10.20 -10.44 1.57
N SER A 180 -9.24 -9.54 1.33
CA SER A 180 -9.32 -8.64 0.18
C SER A 180 -9.36 -9.38 -1.16
N THR A 181 -8.71 -10.55 -1.28
CA THR A 181 -8.74 -11.33 -2.52
C THR A 181 -10.13 -11.93 -2.81
N PHE A 182 -10.96 -12.17 -1.79
CA PHE A 182 -12.34 -12.64 -1.96
C PHE A 182 -13.27 -11.52 -2.44
N LEU A 183 -12.88 -10.26 -2.27
CA LEU A 183 -13.70 -9.11 -2.69
C LEU A 183 -13.38 -8.63 -4.11
N ALA A 184 -12.30 -9.14 -4.72
CA ALA A 184 -11.81 -8.67 -6.02
C ALA A 184 -12.85 -8.80 -7.15
N ASN A 185 -13.64 -9.87 -7.14
CA ASN A 185 -14.66 -10.14 -8.18
C ASN A 185 -16.05 -9.57 -7.85
N ARG A 186 -16.21 -8.91 -6.70
CA ARG A 186 -17.50 -8.40 -6.20
C ARG A 186 -18.63 -9.46 -6.16
N ASP A 187 -18.28 -10.71 -5.85
CA ASP A 187 -19.24 -11.80 -5.67
C ASP A 187 -19.87 -11.74 -4.26
N PRO A 188 -21.21 -11.64 -4.11
CA PRO A 188 -21.87 -11.59 -2.80
C PRO A 188 -21.61 -12.81 -1.89
N ALA A 189 -21.43 -14.00 -2.46
CA ALA A 189 -21.13 -15.20 -1.68
C ALA A 189 -19.68 -15.17 -1.15
N GLU A 190 -18.72 -14.72 -1.97
CA GLU A 190 -17.34 -14.50 -1.49
C GLU A 190 -17.29 -13.37 -0.44
N ALA A 191 -18.04 -12.29 -0.65
CA ALA A 191 -18.15 -11.18 0.30
C ALA A 191 -18.73 -11.62 1.65
N SER A 192 -19.81 -12.41 1.66
CA SER A 192 -20.41 -12.94 2.89
C SER A 192 -19.45 -13.85 3.68
N ARG A 193 -18.65 -14.66 2.96
CA ARG A 193 -17.60 -15.49 3.59
C ARG A 193 -16.50 -14.63 4.20
N ALA A 194 -16.03 -13.62 3.48
CA ALA A 194 -15.02 -12.68 3.97
C ALA A 194 -15.53 -11.89 5.18
N LEU A 195 -16.77 -11.41 5.14
CA LEU A 195 -17.43 -10.73 6.26
C LEU A 195 -17.41 -11.57 7.53
N THR A 196 -17.82 -12.84 7.43
CA THR A 196 -17.82 -13.77 8.56
C THR A 196 -16.41 -13.95 9.15
N ALA A 197 -15.39 -14.09 8.30
CA ALA A 197 -14.00 -14.24 8.73
C ALA A 197 -13.46 -12.97 9.40
N LEU A 198 -13.75 -11.79 8.86
CA LEU A 198 -13.32 -10.50 9.41
C LEU A 198 -13.98 -10.20 10.76
N GLN A 199 -15.27 -10.48 10.90
CA GLN A 199 -15.98 -10.34 12.18
C GLN A 199 -15.42 -11.29 13.24
N ALA A 200 -15.12 -12.54 12.87
CA ALA A 200 -14.47 -13.48 13.77
C ALA A 200 -13.07 -12.98 14.18
N PHE A 201 -12.29 -12.49 13.23
CA PHE A 201 -10.96 -11.92 13.47
C PHE A 201 -10.99 -10.77 14.49
N LEU A 202 -11.92 -9.80 14.32
CA LEU A 202 -12.06 -8.66 15.23
C LEU A 202 -12.61 -9.05 16.61
N ARG A 203 -13.49 -10.05 16.67
CA ARG A 203 -13.99 -10.58 17.95
C ARG A 203 -12.87 -11.27 18.74
N ASP A 204 -12.04 -12.06 18.07
CA ASP A 204 -10.95 -12.80 18.70
C ASP A 204 -9.76 -11.88 19.05
N ARG A 205 -9.58 -10.79 18.29
CA ARG A 205 -8.46 -9.84 18.44
C ARG A 205 -8.93 -8.38 18.40
N PRO A 206 -9.67 -7.90 19.41
CA PRO A 206 -10.26 -6.57 19.40
C PRO A 206 -9.24 -5.41 19.44
N GLN A 207 -7.98 -5.69 19.78
CA GLN A 207 -6.89 -4.71 19.87
C GLN A 207 -5.84 -4.90 18.75
N THR A 208 -6.18 -5.59 17.67
CA THR A 208 -5.28 -5.76 16.52
C THR A 208 -4.97 -4.42 15.86
N LYS A 209 -3.71 -4.25 15.43
CA LYS A 209 -3.27 -3.09 14.65
C LYS A 209 -3.97 -2.96 13.30
N PHE A 210 -4.56 -4.07 12.84
CA PHE A 210 -5.26 -4.15 11.58
C PHE A 210 -6.76 -3.88 11.71
N ALA A 211 -7.24 -3.38 12.86
CA ALA A 211 -8.67 -3.19 13.10
C ALA A 211 -9.32 -2.26 12.07
N SER A 212 -8.68 -1.11 11.80
CA SER A 212 -9.16 -0.16 10.78
C SER A 212 -9.25 -0.79 9.39
N ALA A 213 -8.22 -1.55 8.98
CA ALA A 213 -8.20 -2.22 7.69
C ALA A 213 -9.27 -3.32 7.59
N ALA A 214 -9.48 -4.09 8.66
CA ALA A 214 -10.52 -5.10 8.72
C ALA A 214 -11.93 -4.49 8.63
N TRP A 215 -12.20 -3.40 9.35
CA TRP A 215 -13.45 -2.66 9.23
C TRP A 215 -13.67 -2.06 7.83
N GLY A 216 -12.61 -1.56 7.19
CA GLY A 216 -12.69 -1.12 5.79
C GLY A 216 -13.07 -2.24 4.82
N LEU A 217 -12.57 -3.45 5.03
CA LEU A 217 -12.99 -4.62 4.25
C LEU A 217 -14.42 -5.08 4.58
N ILE A 218 -14.85 -4.97 5.85
CA ILE A 218 -16.25 -5.21 6.24
C ILE A 218 -17.19 -4.24 5.52
N ALA A 219 -16.84 -2.95 5.45
CA ALA A 219 -17.61 -1.97 4.68
C ALA A 219 -17.69 -2.35 3.19
N ALA A 220 -16.58 -2.81 2.59
CA ALA A 220 -16.59 -3.29 1.22
C ALA A 220 -17.46 -4.55 1.02
N CYS A 221 -17.52 -5.45 2.02
CA CYS A 221 -18.43 -6.60 1.97
C CYS A 221 -19.89 -6.13 1.93
N HIS A 222 -20.28 -5.21 2.83
CA HIS A 222 -21.63 -4.66 2.87
C HIS A 222 -21.98 -3.86 1.60
N GLU A 223 -21.02 -3.17 0.99
CA GLU A 223 -21.22 -2.56 -0.33
C GLU A 223 -21.55 -3.60 -1.42
N ILE A 224 -20.84 -4.72 -1.46
CA ILE A 224 -21.10 -5.80 -2.44
C ILE A 224 -22.46 -6.45 -2.20
N CYS A 225 -22.90 -6.53 -0.94
CA CYS A 225 -24.19 -7.11 -0.54
C CYS A 225 -25.37 -6.13 -0.60
N ASP A 226 -25.16 -4.87 -1.00
CA ASP A 226 -26.20 -3.81 -1.05
C ASP A 226 -26.83 -3.53 0.33
N GLU A 227 -25.98 -3.46 1.36
CA GLU A 227 -26.34 -3.23 2.77
C GLU A 227 -25.80 -1.85 3.25
N PRO A 228 -26.48 -0.74 2.90
CA PRO A 228 -25.91 0.61 3.07
C PRO A 228 -25.75 1.05 4.52
N ASP A 229 -26.67 0.69 5.41
CA ASP A 229 -26.62 1.05 6.83
C ASP A 229 -25.43 0.37 7.53
N GLU A 230 -25.23 -0.92 7.27
CA GLU A 230 -24.11 -1.70 7.79
C GLU A 230 -22.77 -1.23 7.20
N ARG A 231 -22.75 -0.89 5.91
CA ARG A 231 -21.59 -0.26 5.26
C ARG A 231 -21.21 1.05 5.94
N LEU A 232 -22.17 1.93 6.20
CA LEU A 232 -21.95 3.20 6.89
C LEU A 232 -21.36 2.98 8.28
N ALA A 233 -21.96 2.08 9.06
CA ALA A 233 -21.48 1.75 10.40
C ALA A 233 -20.03 1.22 10.38
N ALA A 234 -19.70 0.37 9.41
CA ALA A 234 -18.35 -0.17 9.25
C ALA A 234 -17.32 0.89 8.82
N GLU A 235 -17.65 1.82 7.92
CA GLU A 235 -16.76 2.93 7.54
C GLU A 235 -16.46 3.86 8.73
N ILE A 236 -17.47 4.14 9.57
CA ILE A 236 -17.29 4.90 10.81
C ILE A 236 -16.33 4.15 11.75
N LYS A 237 -16.53 2.84 11.93
CA LYS A 237 -15.63 2.01 12.77
C LYS A 237 -14.21 1.95 12.22
N ALA A 238 -14.04 1.88 10.90
CA ALA A 238 -12.73 1.91 10.26
C ALA A 238 -11.98 3.21 10.57
N LEU A 239 -12.67 4.35 10.56
CA LEU A 239 -12.10 5.63 10.95
C LEU A 239 -11.78 5.70 12.45
N GLU A 240 -12.68 5.26 13.32
CA GLU A 240 -12.50 5.28 14.78
C GLU A 240 -11.33 4.41 15.27
N THR A 241 -11.03 3.32 14.56
CA THR A 241 -9.98 2.34 14.91
C THR A 241 -8.67 2.57 14.17
N ARG A 242 -8.53 3.69 13.45
CA ARG A 242 -7.32 4.04 12.71
C ARG A 242 -6.17 4.32 13.69
N GLU A 243 -5.02 3.69 13.46
CA GLU A 243 -3.84 3.93 14.28
C GLU A 243 -3.24 5.32 14.00
N PRO A 244 -2.84 6.05 15.05
CA PRO A 244 -2.07 7.27 14.87
C PRO A 244 -0.68 6.93 14.31
N ASP A 245 -0.29 7.56 13.21
CA ASP A 245 1.04 7.40 12.62
C ASP A 245 1.94 8.47 13.25
N PRO A 246 2.89 8.09 14.11
CA PRO A 246 3.76 9.08 14.77
C PRO A 246 4.66 9.81 13.77
N THR A 247 4.86 9.26 12.56
CA THR A 247 5.67 9.85 11.49
C THR A 247 4.86 10.75 10.55
N ASN A 248 3.53 10.63 10.57
CA ASN A 248 2.61 11.51 9.86
C ASN A 248 1.56 12.09 10.83
N PRO A 249 1.89 13.19 11.53
CA PRO A 249 0.97 13.81 12.49
C PRO A 249 -0.29 14.38 11.82
N PHE A 250 -0.26 14.57 10.50
CA PHE A 250 -1.42 14.99 9.71
C PHE A 250 -2.13 13.75 9.18
N HIS A 251 -3.03 13.21 9.99
CA HIS A 251 -3.96 12.17 9.53
C HIS A 251 -4.88 12.74 8.45
N ASP A 252 -4.59 12.46 7.19
CA ASP A 252 -5.49 12.80 6.10
C ASP A 252 -6.76 11.93 6.18
N ASN A 253 -7.77 12.48 6.84
CA ASN A 253 -9.10 11.91 6.97
C ASN A 253 -10.06 12.46 5.92
N ALA A 254 -9.63 13.33 5.00
CA ALA A 254 -10.51 13.98 4.04
C ALA A 254 -11.32 12.95 3.24
N THR A 255 -10.65 11.91 2.73
CA THR A 255 -11.32 10.85 1.97
C THR A 255 -12.30 10.03 2.82
N ALA A 256 -11.99 9.79 4.10
CA ALA A 256 -12.88 9.05 4.99
C ALA A 256 -14.13 9.89 5.34
N TYR A 257 -13.95 11.16 5.70
CA TYR A 257 -15.07 12.07 6.00
C TYR A 257 -15.99 12.24 4.80
N TRP A 258 -15.42 12.49 3.62
CA TRP A 258 -16.20 12.59 2.38
C TRP A 258 -17.00 11.32 2.12
N ARG A 259 -16.35 10.15 2.18
CA ARG A 259 -16.99 8.86 1.92
C ARG A 259 -18.14 8.57 2.88
N ILE A 260 -17.90 8.70 4.19
CA ILE A 260 -18.91 8.49 5.23
C ILE A 260 -20.09 9.43 5.01
N ALA A 261 -19.83 10.71 4.74
CA ALA A 261 -20.88 11.68 4.51
C ALA A 261 -21.72 11.37 3.27
N THR A 262 -21.09 10.94 2.17
CA THR A 262 -21.82 10.57 0.94
C THR A 262 -22.67 9.32 1.10
N ILE A 263 -22.17 8.29 1.80
CA ILE A 263 -22.95 7.06 2.08
C ILE A 263 -24.15 7.41 2.96
N ALA A 264 -23.92 8.20 4.02
CA ALA A 264 -24.97 8.63 4.92
C ALA A 264 -26.06 9.44 4.20
N GLU A 265 -25.67 10.40 3.35
CA GLU A 265 -26.65 11.22 2.61
C GLU A 265 -27.41 10.40 1.56
N ILE A 266 -26.66 9.74 0.66
CA ILE A 266 -27.21 9.23 -0.60
C ILE A 266 -27.81 7.84 -0.40
N ASP A 267 -27.09 6.97 0.32
CA ASP A 267 -27.45 5.56 0.40
C ASP A 267 -28.36 5.28 1.61
N CYS A 268 -28.14 5.98 2.74
CA CYS A 268 -28.87 5.72 4.00
C CYS A 268 -29.98 6.75 4.29
N GLY A 269 -29.90 7.96 3.70
CA GLY A 269 -30.77 9.08 4.08
C GLY A 269 -30.55 9.60 5.51
N ASP A 270 -29.41 9.28 6.13
CA ASP A 270 -29.00 9.77 7.45
C ASP A 270 -28.34 11.15 7.33
N PHE A 271 -29.16 12.19 7.21
CA PHE A 271 -28.69 13.58 7.09
C PHE A 271 -27.97 14.09 8.34
N ALA A 272 -28.22 13.50 9.51
CA ALA A 272 -27.52 13.89 10.74
C ALA A 272 -26.05 13.47 10.67
N THR A 273 -25.79 12.21 10.31
CA THR A 273 -24.43 11.70 10.12
C THR A 273 -23.75 12.38 8.93
N ALA A 274 -24.45 12.55 7.80
CA ALA A 274 -23.91 13.25 6.64
C ALA A 274 -23.41 14.66 6.99
N ARG A 275 -24.25 15.45 7.67
CA ARG A 275 -23.91 16.81 8.10
C ARG A 275 -22.72 16.85 9.05
N LYS A 276 -22.64 15.91 10.00
CA LYS A 276 -21.49 15.80 10.92
C LYS A 276 -20.18 15.68 10.15
N TYR A 277 -20.09 14.72 9.22
CA TYR A 277 -18.85 14.45 8.50
C TYR A 277 -18.54 15.47 7.40
N TYR A 278 -19.54 16.05 6.75
CA TYR A 278 -19.33 17.19 5.85
C TYR A 278 -18.79 18.43 6.58
N ASN A 279 -19.28 18.73 7.77
CA ASN A 279 -18.75 19.84 8.57
C ASN A 279 -17.31 19.57 9.04
N LEU A 280 -16.99 18.34 9.47
CA LEU A 280 -15.61 17.95 9.80
C LEU A 280 -14.69 18.11 8.59
N PHE A 281 -15.14 17.71 7.40
CA PHE A 281 -14.39 17.88 6.15
C PHE A 281 -14.06 19.35 5.87
N ILE A 282 -15.06 20.24 5.90
CA ILE A 282 -14.84 21.68 5.64
C ILE A 282 -13.90 22.29 6.69
N ALA A 283 -14.07 21.92 7.96
CA ALA A 283 -13.31 22.49 9.06
C ALA A 283 -11.82 22.09 9.03
N GLU A 284 -11.52 20.81 8.76
CA GLU A 284 -10.16 20.30 8.76
C GLU A 284 -9.44 20.47 7.41
N TYR A 285 -10.18 20.50 6.29
CA TYR A 285 -9.62 20.51 4.94
C TYR A 285 -10.19 21.64 4.06
N PRO A 286 -10.19 22.91 4.49
CA PRO A 286 -10.90 24.00 3.80
C PRO A 286 -10.40 24.30 2.38
N ASN A 287 -9.18 23.87 2.05
CA ASN A 287 -8.55 24.08 0.74
C ASN A 287 -8.61 22.85 -0.17
N GLU A 288 -9.24 21.75 0.26
CA GLU A 288 -9.37 20.54 -0.55
C GLU A 288 -10.46 20.74 -1.62
N ALA A 289 -10.25 20.22 -2.83
CA ALA A 289 -11.10 20.46 -3.99
C ALA A 289 -12.59 20.08 -3.80
N ARG A 290 -12.88 19.09 -2.95
CA ARG A 290 -14.23 18.60 -2.60
C ARG A 290 -14.95 19.47 -1.58
N THR A 291 -14.29 20.47 -0.98
CA THR A 291 -14.92 21.41 -0.02
C THR A 291 -16.12 22.11 -0.64
N PHE A 292 -16.02 22.55 -1.89
CA PHE A 292 -17.12 23.21 -2.59
C PHE A 292 -18.32 22.27 -2.83
N PRO A 293 -18.14 21.06 -3.42
CA PRO A 293 -19.18 20.04 -3.46
C PRO A 293 -19.79 19.70 -2.09
N THR A 294 -19.00 19.67 -1.02
CA THR A 294 -19.49 19.44 0.35
C THR A 294 -20.44 20.54 0.81
N MET A 295 -20.11 21.81 0.57
CA MET A 295 -21.01 22.92 0.89
C MET A 295 -22.33 22.84 0.11
N GLN A 296 -22.27 22.46 -1.17
CA GLN A 296 -23.46 22.24 -1.98
C GLN A 296 -24.33 21.09 -1.47
N ALA A 297 -23.71 20.03 -0.95
CA ALA A 297 -24.42 18.90 -0.34
C ALA A 297 -25.20 19.33 0.91
N LEU A 298 -24.58 20.10 1.79
CA LEU A 298 -25.24 20.67 2.97
C LEU A 298 -26.47 21.52 2.59
N GLU A 299 -26.33 22.43 1.61
CA GLU A 299 -27.43 23.26 1.13
C GLU A 299 -28.57 22.42 0.52
N ARG A 300 -28.23 21.37 -0.23
CA ARG A 300 -29.21 20.45 -0.82
C ARG A 300 -30.01 19.72 0.26
N MET A 301 -29.34 19.19 1.28
CA MET A 301 -30.02 18.52 2.41
C MET A 301 -30.93 19.49 3.16
N ASP A 302 -30.48 20.71 3.43
CA ASP A 302 -31.29 21.75 4.09
C ASP A 302 -32.59 22.06 3.32
N LYS A 303 -32.48 22.22 2.00
CA LYS A 303 -33.65 22.45 1.12
C LYS A 303 -34.61 21.27 1.12
N LEU A 304 -34.09 20.05 1.07
CA LEU A 304 -34.91 18.83 1.07
C LEU A 304 -35.66 18.67 2.39
N GLU A 305 -34.98 18.82 3.54
CA GLU A 305 -35.63 18.78 4.85
C GLU A 305 -36.71 19.86 4.99
N ALA A 306 -36.43 21.09 4.55
CA ALA A 306 -37.42 22.17 4.57
C ALA A 306 -38.66 21.81 3.75
N THR A 307 -38.47 21.16 2.60
CA THR A 307 -39.55 20.70 1.73
C THR A 307 -40.35 19.58 2.40
N LEU A 308 -39.68 18.57 2.96
CA LEU A 308 -40.34 17.46 3.69
C LEU A 308 -41.12 17.96 4.91
N ARG A 309 -40.62 18.96 5.64
CA ARG A 309 -41.33 19.61 6.75
C ARG A 309 -42.59 20.34 6.26
N ALA A 310 -42.49 21.10 5.16
CA ALA A 310 -43.63 21.80 4.58
C ALA A 310 -44.73 20.84 4.07
N GLU A 311 -44.35 19.66 3.58
CA GLU A 311 -45.27 18.61 3.12
C GLU A 311 -45.87 17.77 4.26
N GLY A 312 -45.47 17.99 5.52
CA GLY A 312 -45.89 17.16 6.66
C GLY A 312 -45.36 15.73 6.61
N ARG A 313 -44.29 15.50 5.84
CA ARG A 313 -43.63 14.20 5.66
C ARG A 313 -42.35 14.04 6.47
N ALA A 314 -41.88 15.11 7.10
CA ALA A 314 -40.82 15.03 8.10
C ALA A 314 -41.38 14.31 9.33
N ARG A 315 -40.81 13.13 9.64
CA ARG A 315 -41.02 12.45 10.92
C ARG A 315 -40.13 13.05 12.00
#